data_AF-A0A090RUR5-F1
#
_entry.id   AF-A0A090RUR5-F1
#
_cell.length_a   1.000
_cell.length_b   1.000
_cell.length_c   1.000
_cell.angle_alpha   90.00
_cell.angle_beta   90.00
_cell.angle_gamma   90.00
#
_symmetry.space_group_name_H-M   'P 1'
#
loop_
_entity.id
_entity.type
_entity.pdbx_description
1 polymer ?
#
loop_
_entity_poly.entity_id
_entity_poly.type
_entity_poly.pdbx_seq_one_letter_code
_entity_poly.pdbx_strand_id
1 'polypeptide(L)' 'MTLPVSEGRNIGDVVPVTLSSRVTELGTLYLEAIASDNGQKWHVEFDVREDA' A
#
# COMPACT_ATOMS: atom_id res chain seq x y z
N MET A 1 5.34 -10.71 -5.04
CA MET A 1 3.88 -10.63 -5.23
C MET A 1 3.57 -9.27 -5.85
N THR A 2 2.76 -9.22 -6.91
CA THR A 2 2.31 -7.96 -7.54
C THR A 2 0.83 -7.75 -7.23
N LEU A 3 0.42 -6.50 -6.99
CA LEU A 3 -0.98 -6.17 -6.74
C LEU A 3 -1.81 -6.40 -8.02
N PRO A 4 -3.07 -6.86 -7.90
CA PRO A 4 -3.96 -6.96 -9.05
C PRO A 4 -4.14 -5.59 -9.70
N VAL A 5 -4.13 -5.57 -11.03
CA VAL A 5 -4.36 -4.34 -11.80
C VAL A 5 -5.78 -3.87 -11.55
N SER A 6 -5.90 -2.62 -11.11
CA SER A 6 -7.19 -1.97 -10.92
C SER A 6 -7.60 -1.25 -12.20
N GLU A 7 -8.90 -0.99 -12.36
CA GLU A 7 -9.43 -0.34 -13.55
C GLU A 7 -8.67 0.97 -13.86
N GLY A 8 -8.27 1.13 -15.12
CA GLY A 8 -7.53 2.32 -15.58
C GLY A 8 -6.02 2.29 -15.37
N ARG A 9 -5.43 1.18 -14.90
CA ARG A 9 -3.97 0.99 -14.86
C ARG A 9 -3.52 -0.18 -15.73
N ASN A 10 -2.25 -0.16 -16.16
CA ASN A 10 -1.58 -1.25 -16.86
C ASN A 10 -0.56 -1.94 -15.94
N ILE A 11 -0.23 -3.19 -16.28
CA ILE A 11 0.89 -3.89 -15.61
C ILE A 11 2.19 -3.13 -15.89
N GLY A 12 2.96 -2.88 -14.83
CA GLY A 12 4.23 -2.16 -14.91
C GLY A 12 4.13 -0.65 -14.69
N ASP A 13 2.92 -0.10 -14.58
CA ASP A 13 2.74 1.31 -14.25
C ASP A 13 3.35 1.63 -12.87
N VAL A 14 4.11 2.72 -12.81
CA VAL A 14 4.58 3.30 -11.55
C VAL A 14 3.56 4.33 -11.08
N VAL A 15 2.95 4.09 -9.93
CA VAL A 15 1.93 4.97 -9.36
C VAL A 15 2.53 5.79 -8.22
N PRO A 16 2.54 7.13 -8.29
CA PRO A 16 2.94 7.96 -7.15
C PRO A 16 1.89 7.86 -6.03
N VAL A 17 2.37 7.71 -4.80
CA VAL A 17 1.51 7.53 -3.62
C VAL A 17 1.98 8.40 -2.46
N THR A 18 1.03 8.80 -1.61
CA THR A 18 1.30 9.27 -0.25
C THR A 18 0.99 8.13 0.73
N LEU A 19 1.85 7.94 1.72
CA LEU A 19 1.60 6.97 2.78
C LEU A 19 0.78 7.61 3.91
N SER A 20 -0.27 6.90 4.33
CA SER A 20 -1.12 7.28 5.47
C SER A 20 -1.03 6.21 6.54
N SER A 21 -0.70 6.61 7.77
CA SER A 21 -0.53 5.71 8.91
C SER A 21 -1.48 6.03 10.05
N ARG A 22 -1.96 4.98 10.74
CA ARG A 22 -2.67 5.12 12.02
C ARG A 22 -2.37 3.93 12.93
N VAL A 23 -2.61 4.11 14.22
CA VAL A 23 -2.59 3.01 15.20
C VAL A 23 -4.00 2.41 15.27
N THR A 24 -4.10 1.08 15.25
CA THR A 24 -5.36 0.37 15.45
C THR A 24 -5.73 0.30 16.93
N GLU A 25 -6.97 -0.09 17.24
CA GLU A 25 -7.40 -0.33 18.63
C GLU A 25 -6.58 -1.43 19.33
N LEU A 26 -5.99 -2.34 18.56
CA LEU A 26 -5.13 -3.42 19.06
C LEU A 26 -3.67 -2.98 19.25
N GLY A 27 -3.34 -1.71 18.98
CA GLY A 27 -1.99 -1.19 19.11
C GLY A 27 -1.05 -1.57 17.96
N THR A 28 -1.59 -2.00 16.81
CA THR A 28 -0.79 -2.31 15.61
C THR A 28 -0.72 -1.12 14.66
N LEU A 29 0.35 -1.04 13.86
CA LEU A 29 0.45 -0.07 12.77
C LEU A 29 -0.44 -0.50 11.60
N TYR A 30 -1.33 0.38 11.17
CA TYR A 30 -2.04 0.27 9.91
C TYR A 30 -1.48 1.28 8.92
N LEU A 31 -1.09 0.81 7.74
CA LEU A 31 -0.48 1.62 6.69
C LEU A 31 -1.25 1.45 5.37
N GLU A 32 -1.54 2.57 4.74
CA GLU A 32 -2.12 2.64 3.40
C GLU A 32 -1.21 3.42 2.46
N ALA A 33 -1.09 2.96 1.21
CA ALA A 33 -0.61 3.75 0.09
C ALA A 33 -1.80 4.35 -0.64
N ILE A 34 -1.83 5.67 -0.82
CA ILE A 34 -2.93 6.40 -1.46
C ILE A 34 -2.41 7.05 -2.74
N ALA A 35 -2.97 6.66 -3.88
CA ALA A 35 -2.61 7.17 -5.19
C ALA A 35 -2.88 8.67 -5.29
N SER A 36 -1.92 9.42 -5.82
CA SER A 36 -2.02 10.89 -5.92
C SER A 36 -3.03 11.36 -6.97
N ASP A 37 -3.37 10.52 -7.94
CA ASP A 37 -4.22 10.85 -9.10
C ASP A 37 -5.71 10.68 -8.82
N ASN A 38 -6.11 9.56 -8.23
CA ASN A 38 -7.51 9.17 -8.08
C ASN A 38 -7.87 8.71 -6.66
N GLY A 39 -6.93 8.81 -5.71
CA GLY A 39 -7.16 8.45 -4.32
C GLY A 39 -7.33 6.95 -4.07
N GLN A 40 -7.07 6.10 -5.07
CA GLN A 40 -7.08 4.65 -4.88
C GLN A 40 -6.13 4.25 -3.74
N LYS A 41 -6.55 3.27 -2.93
CA LYS A 41 -5.82 2.84 -1.74
C LYS A 41 -5.41 1.38 -1.81
N TRP A 42 -4.25 1.09 -1.22
CA TRP A 42 -3.79 -0.27 -0.96
C TRP A 42 -3.30 -0.41 0.46
N HIS A 43 -3.64 -1.53 1.09
CA HIS A 43 -3.02 -1.91 2.36
C HIS A 43 -1.54 -2.25 2.13
N VAL A 44 -0.68 -1.73 2.98
CA VAL A 44 0.76 -2.01 2.94
C VAL A 44 1.09 -2.98 4.06
N GLU A 45 1.59 -4.15 3.68
CA GLU A 45 2.09 -5.16 4.59
C GLU A 45 3.63 -5.14 4.55
N PHE A 46 4.26 -5.21 5.72
CA PHE A 46 5.70 -5.41 5.84
C PHE A 46 5.97 -6.87 6.15
N ASP A 47 6.85 -7.50 5.37
CA ASP A 47 7.49 -8.73 5.80
C ASP A 47 8.73 -8.36 6.62
N VAL A 48 8.68 -8.62 7.93
CA VAL A 48 9.70 -8.19 8.91
C VAL A 48 10.63 -9.32 9.32
N ARG A 49 10.74 -10.38 8.51
CA ARG A 49 11.74 -11.42 8.75
C ARG A 49 13.14 -10.84 8.59
N GLU A 50 13.97 -10.99 9.61
CA GLU A 50 15.41 -10.87 9.43
C GLU A 50 15.89 -12.12 8.68
N ASP A 51 16.60 -11.94 7.57
CA ASP A 51 17.39 -13.02 6.99
C ASP A 51 18.53 -13.32 7.99
N ALA A 52 18.35 -14.36 8.79
CA ALA A 52 19.35 -14.84 9.76
C ALA A 52 20.54 -15.53 9.08
#